data_AF-A0A818E476-F1
#
_entry.id   AF-A0A818E476-F1
#
_cell.length_a   1.000
_cell.length_b   1.000
_cell.length_c   1.000
_cell.angle_alpha   90.00
_cell.angle_beta   90.00
_cell.angle_gamma   90.00
#
_symmetry.space_group_name_H-M   'P 1'
#
loop_
_entity.id
_entity.type
_entity.pdbx_description
1 polymer ?
#
loop_
_entity_poly.entity_id
_entity_poly.type
_entity_poly.pdbx_seq_one_letter_code
_entity_poly.pdbx_strand_id
1 'polypeptide(L)'
;MDESGFRAEYAKSDRSTCKGCHSTINKDSLRLAIMVQSPSFDGKIPTWYHMGCFFKKVKPADAQIIKGFDNLRWDDQEIIRKRIEGTSKNESNNKSEESESDSKNFNAEYARSNRSTCHGCNNKIEKDLVRLSKKVSTNSNHSLTDQWYHIDCFKEHKDQLQFNGTAETFSGFNELNKEDQTELKKKFGSLTINRKRKGDKTLSSTSENNDAPKAIQSATASNN
;
A
#
# COMPACT_ATOMS: atom_id res chain seq x y z
N MET A 1 -18.89 29.44 -30.19
CA MET A 1 -18.83 29.52 -28.73
C MET A 1 -18.08 28.30 -28.25
N ASP A 2 -16.83 28.47 -27.82
CA ASP A 2 -16.02 27.37 -27.27
C ASP A 2 -16.47 27.11 -25.83
N GLU A 3 -17.53 26.32 -25.69
CA GLU A 3 -18.18 26.01 -24.41
C GLU A 3 -17.56 24.81 -23.68
N SER A 4 -16.42 24.30 -24.16
CA SER A 4 -15.68 23.25 -23.46
C SER A 4 -15.16 23.77 -22.12
N GLY A 5 -15.79 23.33 -21.03
CA GLY A 5 -15.41 23.69 -19.66
C GLY A 5 -14.04 23.15 -19.23
N PHE A 6 -13.45 22.24 -20.01
CA PHE A 6 -12.19 21.58 -19.68
C PHE A 6 -11.18 21.64 -20.83
N ARG A 7 -9.89 21.60 -20.48
CA ARG A 7 -8.77 21.57 -21.43
C ARG A 7 -7.70 20.59 -20.96
N ALA A 8 -7.03 19.91 -21.89
CA ALA A 8 -5.84 19.11 -21.63
C ALA A 8 -4.70 19.48 -22.58
N GLU A 9 -3.47 19.52 -22.07
CA GLU A 9 -2.26 19.71 -22.87
C GLU A 9 -1.02 19.24 -22.10
N TYR A 10 0.10 19.07 -22.82
CA TYR A 10 1.42 18.99 -22.19
C TYR A 10 1.88 20.39 -21.78
N ALA A 11 2.43 20.51 -20.57
CA ALA A 11 2.83 21.77 -20.01
C ALA A 11 3.96 22.42 -20.83
N LYS A 12 3.70 23.58 -21.43
CA LYS A 12 4.72 24.31 -22.24
C LYS A 12 5.90 24.84 -21.42
N SER A 13 5.72 24.97 -20.11
CA SER A 13 6.74 25.38 -19.13
C SER A 13 6.36 24.90 -17.73
N ASP A 14 7.29 25.01 -16.80
CA ASP A 14 7.17 24.73 -15.38
C ASP A 14 6.64 25.90 -14.55
N ARG A 15 6.11 26.95 -15.19
CA ARG A 15 5.56 28.14 -14.51
C ARG A 15 4.14 27.96 -13.97
N SER A 16 3.47 26.87 -14.29
CA SER A 16 2.11 26.61 -13.81
C SER A 16 2.12 25.87 -12.47
N THR A 17 1.31 26.34 -11.53
CA THR A 17 1.05 25.68 -10.25
C THR A 17 -0.26 24.93 -10.29
N CYS A 18 -0.27 23.68 -9.84
CA CYS A 18 -1.49 22.89 -9.68
C CYS A 18 -2.37 23.49 -8.60
N LYS A 19 -3.64 23.77 -8.94
CA LYS A 19 -4.61 24.34 -7.99
C LYS A 19 -5.27 23.31 -7.07
N GLY A 20 -4.86 22.04 -7.16
CA GLY A 20 -5.30 20.96 -6.27
C GLY A 20 -4.33 20.71 -5.12
N CYS A 21 -3.04 20.54 -5.44
CA CYS A 21 -2.00 20.24 -4.45
C CYS A 21 -0.99 21.38 -4.24
N HIS A 22 -1.20 22.54 -4.87
CA HIS A 22 -0.33 23.73 -4.81
C HIS A 22 1.13 23.52 -5.23
N SER A 23 1.45 22.38 -5.85
CA SER A 23 2.78 22.05 -6.33
C SER A 23 2.96 22.46 -7.80
N THR A 24 4.21 22.70 -8.20
CA THR A 24 4.57 23.01 -9.59
C THR A 24 4.21 21.86 -10.54
N ILE A 25 3.77 22.21 -11.75
CA ILE A 25 3.54 21.27 -12.85
C ILE A 25 4.74 21.39 -13.79
N ASN A 26 5.53 20.32 -13.90
CA ASN A 26 6.75 20.31 -14.68
C ASN A 26 6.48 20.51 -16.18
N LYS A 27 7.42 21.12 -16.89
CA LYS A 27 7.42 21.20 -18.35
C LYS A 27 7.25 19.78 -18.95
N ASP A 28 6.53 19.71 -20.06
CA ASP A 28 6.21 18.51 -20.84
C ASP A 28 5.37 17.45 -20.09
N SER A 29 4.96 17.71 -18.84
CA SER A 29 4.02 16.86 -18.11
C SER A 29 2.57 17.10 -18.54
N LEU A 30 1.75 16.06 -18.53
CA LEU A 30 0.32 16.16 -18.82
C LEU A 30 -0.40 16.95 -17.72
N ARG A 31 -1.11 18.01 -18.13
CA ARG A 31 -1.95 18.82 -17.23
C ARG A 31 -3.33 19.02 -17.81
N LEU A 32 -4.32 19.10 -16.90
CA LEU A 32 -5.70 19.38 -17.24
C LEU A 32 -6.14 20.68 -16.57
N ALA A 33 -7.08 21.39 -17.19
CA ALA A 33 -7.60 22.65 -16.69
C ALA A 33 -9.12 22.69 -16.66
N ILE A 34 -9.63 23.40 -15.66
CA ILE A 34 -11.02 23.89 -15.62
C ILE A 34 -11.01 25.32 -16.15
N MET A 35 -11.82 25.59 -17.18
CA MET A 35 -11.99 26.93 -17.74
C MET A 35 -12.94 27.72 -16.84
N VAL A 36 -12.40 28.71 -16.12
CA VAL A 36 -13.16 29.57 -15.19
C VAL A 36 -13.25 30.99 -15.73
N GLN A 37 -14.35 31.70 -15.46
CA GLN A 37 -14.46 33.11 -15.85
C GLN A 37 -13.38 33.94 -15.15
N SER A 38 -12.71 34.80 -15.90
CA SER A 38 -11.73 35.74 -15.35
C SER A 38 -12.45 36.85 -14.57
N PRO A 39 -11.97 37.22 -13.37
CA PRO A 39 -12.50 38.37 -12.65
C PRO A 39 -12.04 39.71 -13.27
N SER A 40 -11.05 39.69 -14.15
CA SER A 40 -10.38 40.90 -14.64
C SER A 40 -10.72 41.28 -16.08
N PHE A 41 -11.27 40.35 -16.87
CA PHE A 41 -11.66 40.61 -18.25
C PHE A 41 -12.80 39.68 -18.66
N ASP A 42 -13.53 40.04 -19.72
CA ASP A 42 -14.59 39.19 -20.23
C ASP A 42 -14.01 38.02 -21.05
N GLY A 43 -13.77 36.90 -20.36
CA GLY A 43 -13.27 35.68 -20.95
C GLY A 43 -12.90 34.63 -19.91
N LYS A 44 -12.67 33.39 -20.36
CA LYS A 44 -12.32 32.27 -19.48
C LYS A 44 -10.80 32.04 -19.44
N ILE A 45 -10.27 31.78 -18.25
CA ILE A 45 -8.88 31.43 -18.01
C ILE A 45 -8.74 29.97 -17.55
N PRO A 46 -7.66 29.27 -17.94
CA PRO A 46 -7.42 27.90 -17.50
C PRO A 46 -6.90 27.87 -16.06
N THR A 47 -7.60 27.14 -15.21
CA THR A 47 -7.13 26.76 -13.87
C THR A 47 -6.47 25.39 -13.95
N TRP A 48 -5.14 25.33 -13.91
CA TRP A 48 -4.37 24.10 -14.15
C TRP A 48 -4.30 23.15 -12.94
N TYR A 49 -4.28 21.85 -13.24
CA TYR A 49 -4.20 20.74 -12.30
C TYR A 49 -3.30 19.64 -12.89
N HIS A 50 -2.59 18.90 -12.02
CA HIS A 50 -2.07 17.58 -12.41
C HIS A 50 -3.24 16.65 -12.76
N MET A 51 -3.01 15.66 -13.62
CA MET A 51 -4.04 14.70 -14.02
C MET A 51 -4.78 14.08 -12.82
N GLY A 52 -4.04 13.55 -11.84
CA GLY A 52 -4.65 12.98 -10.64
C GLY A 52 -5.40 13.99 -9.76
N CYS A 53 -4.98 15.27 -9.76
CA CYS A 53 -5.66 16.34 -9.02
C CYS A 53 -6.96 16.78 -9.71
N PHE A 54 -6.98 16.78 -11.03
CA PHE A 54 -8.15 17.14 -11.83
C PHE A 54 -9.31 16.17 -11.57
N PHE A 55 -9.07 14.86 -11.71
CA PHE A 55 -10.10 13.83 -11.55
C PHE A 55 -10.62 13.64 -10.11
N LYS A 56 -9.94 14.23 -9.11
CA LYS A 56 -10.47 14.32 -7.74
C LYS A 56 -11.55 15.40 -7.60
N LYS A 57 -11.47 16.45 -8.42
CA LYS A 57 -12.34 17.63 -8.34
C LYS A 57 -13.46 17.58 -9.37
N VAL A 58 -13.20 17.02 -10.53
CA VAL A 58 -14.10 17.05 -11.69
C VAL A 58 -14.24 15.65 -12.26
N LYS A 59 -15.46 15.32 -12.67
CA LYS A 59 -15.80 14.13 -13.45
C LYS A 59 -16.42 14.58 -14.78
N PRO A 60 -15.62 14.71 -15.86
CA PRO A 60 -16.14 14.97 -17.19
C PRO A 60 -17.08 13.82 -17.61
N ALA A 61 -18.16 14.13 -18.33
CA ALA A 61 -19.09 13.09 -18.81
C ALA A 61 -18.48 12.24 -19.94
N ASP A 62 -17.59 12.83 -20.74
CA ASP A 62 -16.90 12.19 -21.86
C ASP A 62 -15.50 12.81 -21.99
N ALA A 63 -14.54 12.09 -22.57
CA ALA A 63 -13.24 12.62 -22.94
C ALA A 63 -13.34 13.69 -24.04
N GLN A 64 -14.33 13.56 -24.94
CA GLN A 64 -14.52 14.47 -26.09
C GLN A 64 -14.82 15.93 -25.68
N ILE A 65 -15.36 16.15 -24.48
CA ILE A 65 -15.64 17.52 -24.00
C ILE A 65 -14.37 18.24 -23.51
N ILE A 66 -13.24 17.51 -23.39
CA ILE A 66 -11.95 18.05 -22.96
C ILE A 66 -11.21 18.60 -24.18
N LYS A 67 -11.13 19.93 -24.30
CA LYS A 67 -10.43 20.57 -25.41
C LYS A 67 -8.96 20.17 -25.43
N GLY A 68 -8.47 19.72 -26.58
CA GLY A 68 -7.07 19.29 -26.77
C GLY A 68 -6.82 17.82 -26.46
N PHE A 69 -7.85 17.04 -26.11
CA PHE A 69 -7.75 15.60 -25.89
C PHE A 69 -7.16 14.85 -27.09
N ASP A 70 -7.61 15.14 -28.30
CA ASP A 70 -7.13 14.45 -29.52
C ASP A 70 -5.65 14.73 -29.84
N ASN A 71 -5.08 15.79 -29.27
CA ASN A 71 -3.67 16.15 -29.44
C ASN A 71 -2.74 15.44 -28.44
N LEU A 72 -3.29 14.68 -27.49
CA LEU A 72 -2.51 13.91 -26.51
C LEU A 72 -1.95 12.63 -27.14
N ARG A 73 -0.88 12.07 -26.56
CA ARG A 73 -0.41 10.74 -26.92
C ARG A 73 -1.50 9.71 -26.68
N TRP A 74 -1.54 8.68 -27.50
CA TRP A 74 -2.58 7.64 -27.42
C TRP A 74 -2.66 6.97 -26.04
N ASP A 75 -1.52 6.69 -25.41
CA ASP A 75 -1.48 6.13 -24.04
C ASP A 75 -2.16 7.06 -23.02
N ASP A 76 -1.92 8.38 -23.10
CA ASP A 76 -2.53 9.37 -22.21
C ASP A 76 -4.03 9.54 -22.50
N GLN A 77 -4.44 9.40 -23.77
CA GLN A 77 -5.85 9.37 -24.13
C GLN A 77 -6.57 8.17 -23.49
N GLU A 78 -5.96 6.97 -23.55
CA GLU A 78 -6.48 5.76 -22.92
C GLU A 78 -6.58 5.88 -21.41
N ILE A 79 -5.58 6.48 -20.76
CA ILE A 79 -5.62 6.73 -19.31
C ILE A 79 -6.79 7.64 -18.94
N ILE A 80 -7.02 8.71 -19.70
CA ILE A 80 -8.12 9.65 -19.47
C ILE A 80 -9.48 8.96 -19.70
N ARG A 81 -9.67 8.19 -20.79
CA ARG A 81 -10.92 7.44 -21.05
C ARG A 81 -11.24 6.50 -19.89
N LYS A 82 -10.28 5.69 -19.47
CA LYS A 82 -10.42 4.78 -18.32
C LYS A 82 -10.76 5.53 -17.03
N ARG A 83 -10.19 6.72 -16.82
CA ARG A 83 -10.47 7.52 -15.62
C ARG A 83 -11.87 8.13 -15.63
N ILE A 84 -12.42 8.45 -16.80
CA ILE A 84 -13.79 8.93 -16.96
C ILE A 84 -14.78 7.78 -16.76
N GLU A 85 -14.58 6.65 -17.45
CA GLU A 85 -15.44 5.46 -17.34
C GLU A 85 -15.47 4.89 -15.92
N GLY A 86 -14.32 4.85 -15.25
CA GLY A 86 -14.19 4.38 -13.86
C GLY A 86 -14.80 5.30 -12.80
N THR A 87 -15.38 6.45 -13.17
CA THR A 87 -16.00 7.38 -12.22
C THR A 87 -17.53 7.30 -12.11
N SER A 88 -18.19 6.52 -12.99
CA SER A 88 -19.65 6.30 -13.03
C SER A 88 -20.11 5.00 -12.36
N LYS A 89 -19.17 4.16 -11.88
CA LYS A 89 -19.45 3.02 -11.02
C LYS A 89 -18.67 3.20 -9.73
N ASN A 90 -19.39 3.28 -8.60
CA ASN A 90 -18.81 2.77 -7.35
C ASN A 90 -18.64 1.26 -7.56
N GLU A 91 -17.47 0.88 -8.05
CA GLU A 91 -16.86 -0.45 -8.03
C GLU A 91 -15.56 -0.31 -8.85
N SER A 92 -14.38 -0.38 -8.23
CA SER A 92 -13.84 -1.67 -7.77
C SER A 92 -14.04 -2.71 -8.87
N ASN A 93 -13.12 -2.77 -9.82
CA ASN A 93 -12.59 -4.00 -10.41
C ASN A 93 -11.96 -3.73 -11.78
N ASN A 94 -10.64 -3.83 -11.85
CA ASN A 94 -10.13 -4.84 -12.77
C ASN A 94 -10.24 -6.16 -12.01
N LYS A 95 -11.12 -7.04 -12.52
CA LYS A 95 -11.26 -8.43 -12.11
C LYS A 95 -10.05 -9.24 -12.54
N SER A 96 -9.86 -10.34 -11.80
CA SER A 96 -8.82 -11.37 -11.85
C SER A 96 -7.42 -10.88 -11.49
N GLU A 97 -7.17 -10.75 -10.19
CA GLU A 97 -6.23 -11.63 -9.50
C GLU A 97 -6.42 -11.46 -7.99
N GLU A 98 -7.31 -12.29 -7.46
CA GLU A 98 -7.36 -12.70 -6.07
C GLU A 98 -6.03 -13.42 -5.75
N SER A 99 -4.92 -12.66 -5.63
CA SER A 99 -3.64 -13.08 -5.03
C SER A 99 -2.45 -12.10 -5.18
N GLU A 100 -2.54 -10.91 -5.80
CA GLU A 100 -1.31 -10.11 -6.06
C GLU A 100 -1.34 -8.58 -5.75
N SER A 101 -2.41 -8.01 -5.19
CA SER A 101 -2.46 -6.55 -4.92
C SER A 101 -2.00 -6.08 -3.54
N ASP A 102 -1.76 -6.99 -2.58
CA ASP A 102 -1.29 -6.59 -1.23
C ASP A 102 0.15 -6.08 -1.24
N SER A 103 0.99 -6.56 -2.17
CA SER A 103 2.43 -6.27 -2.15
C SER A 103 2.82 -4.82 -2.44
N LYS A 104 1.90 -4.00 -2.99
CA LYS A 104 2.15 -2.58 -3.30
C LYS A 104 1.77 -1.61 -2.18
N ASN A 105 1.00 -2.09 -1.19
CA ASN A 105 0.53 -1.27 -0.07
C ASN A 105 1.43 -1.36 1.17
N PHE A 106 2.26 -2.40 1.26
CA PHE A 106 3.14 -2.63 2.39
C PHE A 106 4.61 -2.57 1.96
N ASN A 107 5.45 -1.93 2.76
CA ASN A 107 6.88 -1.79 2.49
C ASN A 107 7.72 -2.19 3.71
N ALA A 108 8.90 -2.74 3.46
CA ALA A 108 9.95 -2.99 4.43
C ALA A 108 11.26 -2.36 3.94
N GLU A 109 11.84 -1.48 4.75
CA GLU A 109 13.14 -0.86 4.45
C GLU A 109 13.92 -0.54 5.74
N TYR A 110 15.22 -0.31 5.60
CA TYR A 110 16.02 0.30 6.66
C TYR A 110 15.69 1.79 6.80
N ALA A 111 15.55 2.25 8.05
CA ALA A 111 15.28 3.64 8.34
C ALA A 111 16.44 4.54 7.88
N ARG A 112 16.23 5.32 6.82
CA ARG A 112 17.24 6.25 6.28
C ARG A 112 17.71 7.31 7.30
N SER A 113 16.87 7.60 8.31
CA SER A 113 17.17 8.52 9.41
C SER A 113 16.26 8.25 10.61
N ASN A 114 16.57 8.84 11.76
CA ASN A 114 15.79 8.73 13.00
C ASN A 114 14.59 9.71 13.09
N ARG A 115 14.13 10.26 11.96
CA ARG A 115 13.03 11.25 11.93
C ARG A 115 11.64 10.62 11.85
N SER A 116 11.55 9.34 11.51
CA SER A 116 10.27 8.63 11.48
C SER A 116 9.80 8.26 12.88
N THR A 117 8.50 8.35 13.08
CA THR A 117 7.82 7.93 14.31
C THR A 117 6.97 6.70 14.02
N CYS A 118 7.05 5.69 14.88
CA CYS A 118 6.20 4.52 14.82
C CYS A 118 4.77 4.91 15.16
N HIS A 119 3.80 4.57 14.30
CA HIS A 119 2.40 4.90 14.53
C HIS A 119 1.70 3.94 15.51
N GLY A 120 2.30 2.79 15.84
CA GLY A 120 1.75 1.88 16.86
C GLY A 120 2.03 2.36 18.29
N CYS A 121 3.25 2.84 18.54
CA CYS A 121 3.68 3.22 19.90
C CYS A 121 4.08 4.70 20.07
N ASN A 122 4.02 5.51 19.00
CA ASN A 122 4.43 6.92 18.96
C ASN A 122 5.90 7.22 19.33
N ASN A 123 6.75 6.19 19.44
CA ASN A 123 8.19 6.35 19.66
C ASN A 123 8.95 6.52 18.34
N LYS A 124 10.13 7.16 18.39
CA LYS A 124 11.01 7.31 17.24
C LYS A 124 11.56 5.95 16.80
N ILE A 125 11.72 5.79 15.49
CA ILE A 125 12.41 4.65 14.88
C ILE A 125 13.84 5.08 14.61
N GLU A 126 14.83 4.34 15.13
CA GLU A 126 16.24 4.69 14.96
C GLU A 126 16.73 4.46 13.51
N LYS A 127 17.79 5.18 13.14
CA LYS A 127 18.43 5.04 11.82
C LYS A 127 18.99 3.63 11.66
N ASP A 128 18.95 3.11 10.43
CA ASP A 128 19.46 1.79 10.04
C ASP A 128 18.72 0.59 10.69
N LEU A 129 17.66 0.82 11.48
CA LEU A 129 16.75 -0.26 11.91
C LEU A 129 15.69 -0.52 10.84
N VAL A 130 15.27 -1.79 10.73
CA VAL A 130 14.18 -2.19 9.85
C VAL A 130 12.86 -1.62 10.34
N ARG A 131 12.10 -1.02 9.42
CA ARG A 131 10.76 -0.48 9.66
C ARG A 131 9.80 -0.93 8.58
N LEU A 132 8.54 -1.09 8.96
CA LEU A 132 7.46 -1.51 8.08
C LEU A 132 6.49 -0.35 7.85
N SER A 133 5.91 -0.24 6.65
CA SER A 133 4.88 0.75 6.37
C SER A 133 3.61 0.15 5.78
N LYS A 134 2.50 0.86 6.01
CA LYS A 134 1.29 0.78 5.19
C LYS A 134 1.13 2.11 4.45
N LYS A 135 0.88 2.06 3.14
CA LYS A 135 0.50 3.25 2.37
C LYS A 135 -0.91 3.65 2.73
N VAL A 136 -1.05 4.86 3.28
CA VAL A 136 -2.34 5.43 3.64
C VAL A 136 -2.59 6.70 2.83
N SER A 137 -3.80 6.82 2.29
CA SER A 137 -4.25 8.04 1.63
C SER A 137 -4.62 9.07 2.70
N THR A 138 -3.86 10.16 2.78
CA THR A 138 -4.21 11.27 3.68
C THR A 138 -5.29 12.16 3.06
N ASN A 139 -6.24 12.61 3.90
CA ASN A 139 -7.45 13.36 3.53
C ASN A 139 -7.17 14.68 2.78
N SER A 140 -5.96 15.21 2.90
CA SER A 140 -5.63 16.56 2.44
C SER A 140 -5.17 16.62 0.99
N ASN A 141 -4.69 15.51 0.40
CA ASN A 141 -4.13 15.52 -0.96
C ASN A 141 -4.30 14.20 -1.75
N HIS A 142 -4.91 13.16 -1.17
CA HIS A 142 -4.79 11.75 -1.61
C HIS A 142 -3.37 11.36 -2.07
N SER A 143 -2.35 11.94 -1.43
CA SER A 143 -0.99 11.43 -1.54
C SER A 143 -0.92 10.19 -0.65
N LEU A 144 -0.47 9.08 -1.22
CA LEU A 144 -0.15 7.90 -0.45
C LEU A 144 1.10 8.21 0.36
N THR A 145 0.98 8.20 1.68
CA THR A 145 2.10 8.38 2.60
C THR A 145 2.35 7.09 3.33
N ASP A 146 3.62 6.76 3.54
CA ASP A 146 4.02 5.64 4.36
C ASP A 146 3.77 5.96 5.84
N GLN A 147 2.85 5.22 6.43
CA GLN A 147 2.65 5.18 7.87
C GLN A 147 3.61 4.14 8.45
N TRP A 148 4.66 4.59 9.13
CA TRP A 148 5.75 3.75 9.61
C TRP A 148 5.44 3.07 10.95
N TYR A 149 5.96 1.86 11.12
CA TYR A 149 5.84 1.03 12.33
C TYR A 149 7.16 0.31 12.61
N HIS A 150 7.45 0.06 13.89
CA HIS A 150 8.37 -1.00 14.27
C HIS A 150 7.83 -2.37 13.83
N ILE A 151 8.71 -3.35 13.66
CA ILE A 151 8.31 -4.71 13.26
C ILE A 151 7.25 -5.28 14.22
N ASP A 152 7.48 -5.19 15.52
CA ASP A 152 6.56 -5.71 16.54
C ASP A 152 5.24 -4.93 16.58
N CYS A 153 5.29 -3.60 16.54
CA CYS A 153 4.09 -2.77 16.49
C CYS A 153 3.25 -3.08 15.25
N PHE A 154 3.87 -3.26 14.08
CA PHE A 154 3.14 -3.63 12.88
C PHE A 154 2.41 -4.97 13.07
N LYS A 155 3.07 -5.95 13.69
CA LYS A 155 2.50 -7.28 13.96
C LYS A 155 1.31 -7.20 14.92
N GLU A 156 1.40 -6.42 15.98
CA GLU A 156 0.31 -6.20 16.94
C GLU A 156 -0.91 -5.55 16.27
N HIS A 157 -0.67 -4.65 15.32
CA HIS A 157 -1.73 -3.93 14.59
C HIS A 157 -2.10 -4.56 13.24
N LYS A 158 -1.62 -5.78 12.93
CA LYS A 158 -1.77 -6.39 11.59
C LYS A 158 -3.22 -6.46 11.11
N ASP A 159 -4.16 -6.74 12.01
CA ASP A 159 -5.57 -6.89 11.68
C ASP A 159 -6.22 -5.53 11.38
N GLN A 160 -5.87 -4.49 12.15
CA GLN A 160 -6.29 -3.10 11.89
C GLN A 160 -5.69 -2.56 10.59
N LEU A 161 -4.46 -2.98 10.29
CA LEU A 161 -3.77 -2.68 9.04
C LEU A 161 -4.28 -3.50 7.86
N GLN A 162 -5.19 -4.45 8.08
CA GLN A 162 -5.73 -5.35 7.06
C GLN A 162 -4.62 -6.10 6.30
N PHE A 163 -3.56 -6.48 7.02
CA PHE A 163 -2.43 -7.21 6.46
C PHE A 163 -2.69 -8.73 6.55
N ASN A 164 -2.88 -9.36 5.39
CA ASN A 164 -3.12 -10.81 5.27
C ASN A 164 -1.95 -11.55 4.61
N GLY A 165 -0.83 -10.86 4.36
CA GLY A 165 0.33 -11.38 3.66
C GLY A 165 1.34 -12.12 4.55
N THR A 166 2.43 -12.54 3.92
CA THR A 166 3.62 -13.12 4.58
C THR A 166 4.77 -12.12 4.55
N ALA A 167 5.95 -12.49 5.08
CA ALA A 167 7.13 -11.63 5.00
C ALA A 167 7.48 -11.23 3.56
N GLU A 168 7.26 -12.13 2.58
CA GLU A 168 7.54 -11.84 1.18
C GLU A 168 6.55 -10.86 0.53
N THR A 169 5.42 -10.54 1.20
CA THR A 169 4.45 -9.56 0.72
C THR A 169 4.97 -8.13 0.84
N PHE A 170 5.90 -7.83 1.75
CA PHE A 170 6.44 -6.48 1.90
C PHE A 170 7.32 -6.10 0.69
N SER A 171 6.97 -5.00 0.01
CA SER A 171 7.87 -4.40 -0.97
C SER A 171 9.19 -4.00 -0.30
N GLY A 172 10.33 -4.37 -0.88
CA GLY A 172 11.65 -4.15 -0.28
C GLY A 172 12.17 -5.29 0.61
N PHE A 173 11.37 -6.34 0.87
CA PHE A 173 11.84 -7.51 1.64
C PHE A 173 13.15 -8.11 1.11
N ASN A 174 13.27 -8.24 -0.22
CA ASN A 174 14.46 -8.79 -0.87
C ASN A 174 15.71 -7.88 -0.78
N GLU A 175 15.55 -6.62 -0.37
CA GLU A 175 16.65 -5.65 -0.21
C GLU A 175 17.24 -5.68 1.20
N LEU A 176 16.57 -6.36 2.16
CA LEU A 176 17.07 -6.56 3.51
C LEU A 176 18.17 -7.62 3.55
N ASN A 177 19.02 -7.60 4.58
CA ASN A 177 20.01 -8.65 4.79
C ASN A 177 19.32 -10.00 5.16
N LYS A 178 20.08 -11.10 5.14
CA LYS A 178 19.54 -12.45 5.40
C LYS A 178 19.02 -12.64 6.84
N GLU A 179 19.61 -11.95 7.81
CA GLU A 179 19.24 -12.04 9.22
C GLU A 179 17.86 -11.41 9.44
N ASP A 180 17.65 -10.20 8.94
CA ASP A 180 16.40 -9.45 9.00
C ASP A 180 15.29 -10.11 8.18
N GLN A 181 15.62 -10.65 6.99
CA GLN A 181 14.68 -11.47 6.22
C GLN A 181 14.18 -12.67 7.02
N THR A 182 15.07 -13.32 7.77
CA THR A 182 14.72 -14.47 8.60
C THR A 182 13.84 -14.07 9.79
N GLU A 183 14.12 -12.93 10.42
CA GLU A 183 13.28 -12.39 11.50
C GLU A 183 11.86 -12.07 11.02
N LEU A 184 11.73 -11.41 9.87
CA LEU A 184 10.44 -11.10 9.26
C LEU A 184 9.66 -12.37 8.92
N LYS A 185 10.31 -13.38 8.32
CA LYS A 185 9.68 -14.69 8.05
C LYS A 185 9.21 -15.38 9.33
N LYS A 186 9.97 -15.27 10.43
CA LYS A 186 9.56 -15.82 11.73
C LYS A 186 8.32 -15.12 12.29
N LYS A 187 8.19 -13.81 12.09
CA LYS A 187 7.08 -13.02 12.64
C LYS A 187 5.80 -13.07 11.80
N PHE A 188 5.92 -13.11 10.47
CA PHE A 188 4.81 -13.02 9.51
C PHE A 188 4.57 -14.28 8.67
N GLY A 189 5.41 -15.31 8.80
CA GLY A 189 5.35 -16.52 7.97
C GLY A 189 6.07 -16.37 6.63
N SER A 190 6.18 -17.47 5.88
CA SER A 190 6.80 -17.54 4.55
C SER A 190 5.96 -18.39 3.59
N LEU A 191 5.93 -18.02 2.31
CA LEU A 191 5.21 -18.74 1.23
C LEU A 191 5.79 -20.11 0.85
N THR A 192 6.70 -20.70 1.63
CA THR A 192 7.16 -22.06 1.34
C THR A 192 5.97 -23.02 1.33
N ILE A 193 5.57 -23.42 0.11
CA ILE A 193 4.64 -24.51 -0.14
C ILE A 193 5.11 -25.67 0.71
N ASN A 194 4.35 -25.95 1.77
CA ASN A 194 4.37 -27.27 2.37
C ASN A 194 3.97 -28.23 1.25
N ARG A 195 4.96 -28.83 0.57
CA ARG A 195 4.78 -30.16 -0.01
C ARG A 195 4.44 -31.05 1.17
N LYS A 196 3.15 -31.13 1.45
CA LYS A 196 2.53 -32.18 2.24
C LYS A 196 2.93 -33.48 1.55
N ARG A 197 4.00 -34.13 2.03
CA ARG A 197 4.16 -35.56 1.79
C ARG A 197 2.97 -36.22 2.48
N LYS A 198 1.97 -36.58 1.68
CA LYS A 198 0.88 -37.47 2.07
C LYS A 198 1.28 -38.88 1.65
N GLY A 199 1.25 -39.80 2.61
CA GLY A 199 1.59 -41.21 2.47
C GLY A 199 2.76 -41.52 3.42
N ASP A 200 2.55 -42.13 4.57
CA ASP A 200 1.86 -43.42 4.66
C ASP A 200 0.83 -43.52 5.81
N LYS A 201 -0.22 -44.29 5.54
CA LYS A 201 -1.26 -44.70 6.49
C LYS A 201 -0.88 -46.09 6.97
N THR A 202 -0.65 -46.27 8.27
CA THR A 202 -0.99 -47.55 8.90
C THR A 202 -1.46 -47.33 10.33
N LEU A 203 -2.67 -47.81 10.60
CA LEU A 203 -3.36 -47.82 11.88
C LEU A 203 -3.00 -49.07 12.69
N SER A 204 -3.11 -48.91 14.02
CA SER A 204 -3.24 -49.94 15.07
C SER A 204 -2.03 -50.86 15.27
N SER A 205 -1.64 -51.24 16.48
CA SER A 205 -2.43 -51.58 17.66
C SER A 205 -1.61 -51.45 18.97
N THR A 206 -2.34 -51.30 20.08
CA THR A 206 -2.07 -51.85 21.43
C THR A 206 -1.19 -53.11 21.41
N SER A 207 -0.34 -53.41 22.39
CA SER A 207 -0.60 -53.54 23.85
C SER A 207 0.72 -53.87 24.58
N GLU A 208 0.79 -53.52 25.89
CA GLU A 208 1.48 -54.28 26.96
C GLU A 208 3.00 -54.47 26.85
N ASN A 209 3.81 -54.56 27.90
CA ASN A 209 3.77 -54.41 29.35
C ASN A 209 5.26 -54.26 29.74
N ASN A 210 5.56 -53.71 30.91
CA ASN A 210 6.40 -54.40 31.91
C ASN A 210 6.56 -53.53 33.15
N ASP A 211 5.93 -54.01 34.20
CA ASP A 211 6.16 -53.77 35.62
C ASP A 211 7.66 -53.66 35.99
N ALA A 212 7.99 -52.76 36.92
CA ALA A 212 8.05 -53.16 38.33
C ALA A 212 8.36 -51.99 39.29
N PRO A 213 7.92 -52.06 40.57
CA PRO A 213 7.79 -50.92 41.48
C PRO A 213 8.77 -50.99 42.67
N LYS A 214 8.93 -49.89 43.41
CA LYS A 214 8.66 -49.85 44.87
C LYS A 214 8.95 -48.49 45.52
N ALA A 215 7.95 -48.02 46.26
CA ALA A 215 8.11 -47.11 47.37
C ALA A 215 8.88 -47.79 48.54
N ILE A 216 9.71 -47.01 49.24
CA ILE A 216 10.18 -47.35 50.59
C ILE A 216 9.77 -46.21 51.52
N GLN A 217 8.92 -46.56 52.47
CA GLN A 217 8.58 -45.82 53.67
C GLN A 217 9.77 -45.90 54.64
N SER A 218 10.09 -44.80 55.31
CA SER A 218 10.95 -44.80 56.50
C SER A 218 10.15 -44.23 57.68
N ALA A 219 9.58 -45.13 58.45
CA ALA A 219 9.18 -44.90 59.83
C ALA A 219 10.32 -45.40 60.73
N THR A 220 10.84 -44.52 61.58
CA THR A 220 11.73 -44.89 62.69
C THR A 220 10.96 -44.67 63.99
N ALA A 221 10.63 -45.77 64.67
CA ALA A 221 10.26 -45.78 66.08
C ALA A 221 11.14 -46.84 66.75
N SER A 222 11.92 -46.44 67.76
CA SER A 222 11.75 -46.89 69.15
C SER A 222 13.02 -46.72 70.01
N ASN A 223 12.75 -46.14 71.18
CA ASN A 223 13.24 -46.50 72.53
C ASN A 223 14.72 -46.24 72.87
N ASN A 224 14.96 -45.22 73.70
CA ASN A 224 15.15 -45.42 75.14
C ASN A 224 14.83 -44.13 75.91
#